data_AF-A0A286XWK4-F1
#
_entry.id   AF-A0A286XWK4-F1
#
_cell.length_a   1.000
_cell.length_b   1.000
_cell.length_c   1.000
_cell.angle_alpha   90.00
_cell.angle_beta   90.00
_cell.angle_gamma   90.00
#
_symmetry.space_group_name_H-M   'P 1'
#
loop_
_entity.id
_entity.type
_entity.pdbx_description
1 polymer ?
#
loop_
_entity_poly.entity_id
_entity_poly.type
_entity_poly.pdbx_seq_one_letter_code
_entity_poly.pdbx_strand_id
1 'polypeptide(L)'
;RDKDLIESLSEDRARLLEEKKKLEEEVSKLRGSTLVPSPYAAAAPELYGACAPEFPGEADSAASEAADEGRMDSAMETSMVSVQENVHMLSEEKQRIMLLERTLQLKEEENKRLNQRLMSQSMSSVSARHSEKIAIRDFQVGDLVLIILDERHDNYVLFTVSPTLYFLHSESLPALDLKPDPGSWKSNGKEYCQAKKAQNRFKVPLGTKFYRVKAVSWNKKV
;
A
#
# COMPACT_ATOMS: atom_id res chain seq x y z
N ARG A 1 -8.21 17.94 21.15
CA ARG A 1 -9.10 17.65 19.99
C ARG A 1 -8.45 16.64 19.07
N ASP A 2 -7.35 16.95 18.37
CA ASP A 2 -6.73 15.94 17.47
C ASP A 2 -6.00 14.83 18.24
N LYS A 3 -5.37 15.15 19.38
CA LYS A 3 -4.69 14.16 20.23
C LYS A 3 -5.66 13.10 20.79
N ASP A 4 -6.80 13.55 21.29
CA ASP A 4 -7.82 12.69 21.89
C ASP A 4 -8.48 11.79 20.84
N LEU A 5 -8.63 12.30 19.60
CA LEU A 5 -9.12 11.52 18.46
C LEU A 5 -8.11 10.43 18.05
N ILE A 6 -6.81 10.76 18.04
CA ILE A 6 -5.76 9.79 17.70
C ILE A 6 -5.69 8.68 18.74
N GLU A 7 -5.81 9.03 20.03
CA GLU A 7 -5.82 8.06 21.13
C GLU A 7 -7.02 7.12 21.02
N SER A 8 -8.23 7.65 20.83
CA SER A 8 -9.44 6.85 20.61
C SER A 8 -9.31 5.92 19.39
N LEU A 9 -8.81 6.40 18.25
CA LEU A 9 -8.63 5.57 17.06
C LEU A 9 -7.56 4.48 17.27
N SER A 10 -6.56 4.75 18.10
CA SER A 10 -5.52 3.77 18.44
C SER A 10 -6.07 2.64 19.32
N GLU A 11 -6.94 2.99 20.27
CA GLU A 11 -7.63 2.02 21.13
C GLU A 11 -8.63 1.17 20.33
N ASP A 12 -9.41 1.79 19.45
CA ASP A 12 -10.34 1.09 18.56
C ASP A 12 -9.60 0.08 17.67
N ARG A 13 -8.45 0.47 17.13
CA ARG A 13 -7.59 -0.40 16.32
C ARG A 13 -7.04 -1.58 17.14
N ALA A 14 -6.65 -1.35 18.39
CA ALA A 14 -6.17 -2.41 19.27
C ALA A 14 -7.26 -3.46 19.54
N ARG A 15 -8.49 -3.01 19.84
CA ARG A 15 -9.63 -3.91 20.07
C ARG A 15 -9.99 -4.73 18.84
N LEU A 16 -10.00 -4.12 17.66
CA LEU A 16 -10.26 -4.83 16.40
C LEU A 16 -9.21 -5.90 16.09
N LEU A 17 -7.94 -5.65 16.39
CA LEU A 17 -6.87 -6.63 16.19
C LEU A 17 -7.00 -7.82 17.15
N GLU A 18 -7.42 -7.57 18.38
CA GLU A 18 -7.67 -8.63 19.37
C GLU A 18 -8.89 -9.48 19.00
N GLU A 19 -9.98 -8.85 18.58
CA GLU A 19 -11.17 -9.55 18.08
C GLU A 19 -10.85 -10.39 16.84
N LYS A 20 -10.11 -9.83 15.89
CA LYS A 20 -9.63 -10.57 14.71
C LYS A 20 -8.83 -11.80 15.12
N LYS A 21 -7.87 -11.66 16.04
CA LYS A 21 -7.06 -12.79 16.53
C LYS A 21 -7.94 -13.88 17.13
N LYS A 22 -8.93 -13.51 17.96
CA LYS A 22 -9.88 -14.46 18.55
C LYS A 22 -10.70 -15.19 17.48
N LEU A 23 -11.15 -14.48 16.45
CA LEU A 23 -11.88 -15.09 15.33
C LEU A 23 -10.99 -16.04 14.52
N GLU A 24 -9.71 -15.70 14.29
CA GLU A 24 -8.74 -16.57 13.62
C GLU A 24 -8.47 -17.86 14.42
N GLU A 25 -8.42 -17.78 15.75
CA GLU A 25 -8.29 -18.93 16.65
C GLU A 25 -9.54 -19.83 16.61
N GLU A 26 -10.74 -19.24 16.64
CA GLU A 26 -12.00 -19.98 16.55
C GLU A 26 -12.18 -20.66 15.18
N VAL A 27 -11.81 -19.99 14.08
CA VAL A 27 -11.79 -20.58 12.74
C VAL A 27 -10.78 -21.73 12.67
N SER A 28 -9.60 -21.57 13.27
CA SER A 28 -8.60 -22.64 13.35
C SER A 28 -9.09 -23.84 14.15
N LYS A 29 -9.83 -23.61 15.24
CA LYS A 29 -10.44 -24.66 16.07
C LYS A 29 -11.55 -25.42 15.34
N LEU A 30 -12.41 -24.72 14.60
CA LEU A 30 -13.44 -25.36 13.77
C LEU A 30 -12.81 -26.19 12.64
N ARG A 31 -11.76 -25.66 12.01
CA ARG A 31 -10.99 -26.39 10.98
C ARG A 31 -10.28 -27.62 11.55
N GLY A 32 -9.73 -27.53 12.77
CA GLY A 32 -9.12 -28.65 13.48
C GLY A 32 -10.12 -29.70 13.97
N SER A 33 -11.38 -29.31 14.24
CA SER A 33 -12.43 -30.21 14.73
C SER A 33 -13.16 -30.99 13.61
N THR A 34 -12.79 -30.81 12.34
CA THR A 34 -13.47 -31.44 11.18
C THR A 34 -12.69 -32.61 10.56
N LEU A 35 -11.65 -33.11 11.23
CA LEU A 35 -10.99 -34.37 10.82
C LEU A 35 -11.48 -35.52 11.69
N VAL A 36 -12.61 -36.11 11.31
CA VAL A 36 -12.89 -37.52 11.59
C VAL A 36 -12.60 -38.30 10.30
N PRO A 37 -11.47 -39.01 10.19
CA PRO A 37 -11.32 -40.04 9.18
C PRO A 37 -12.25 -41.21 9.55
N SER A 38 -13.29 -41.42 8.73
CA SER A 38 -14.08 -42.65 8.76
C SER A 38 -13.21 -43.83 8.31
N PRO A 39 -13.13 -44.95 9.07
CA PRO A 39 -12.19 -46.01 8.77
C PRO A 39 -12.85 -47.12 7.95
N TYR A 40 -13.08 -46.96 6.65
CA TYR A 40 -13.36 -48.12 5.79
C TYR A 40 -12.84 -47.94 4.36
N ALA A 41 -12.19 -49.02 3.90
CA ALA A 41 -11.77 -49.33 2.54
C ALA A 41 -10.47 -48.67 2.03
N ALA A 42 -9.33 -49.25 2.43
CA ALA A 42 -8.16 -49.35 1.57
C ALA A 42 -7.83 -50.83 1.37
N ALA A 43 -8.35 -51.42 0.29
CA ALA A 43 -7.81 -52.64 -0.30
C ALA A 43 -7.63 -52.36 -1.79
N ALA A 44 -6.41 -52.02 -2.18
CA ALA A 44 -5.96 -52.05 -3.56
C ALA A 44 -4.54 -52.62 -3.55
N PRO A 45 -4.31 -53.78 -4.19
CA PRO A 45 -2.98 -54.15 -4.64
C PRO A 45 -2.75 -53.57 -6.04
N GLU A 46 -1.70 -52.76 -6.14
CA GLU A 46 -0.69 -52.74 -7.19
C GLU A 46 -0.97 -53.65 -8.41
N LEU A 47 -1.09 -53.05 -9.60
CA LEU A 47 -0.84 -53.75 -10.86
C LEU A 47 -0.14 -52.82 -11.86
N TYR A 48 1.17 -53.04 -11.92
CA TYR A 48 2.05 -53.05 -13.09
C TYR A 48 1.45 -52.63 -14.44
N GLY A 49 2.09 -51.65 -15.07
CA GLY A 49 1.87 -51.33 -16.48
C GLY A 49 2.51 -52.35 -17.43
N ALA A 50 1.97 -52.45 -18.65
CA ALA A 50 2.69 -52.40 -19.92
C ALA A 50 1.77 -52.77 -21.10
N CYS A 51 1.92 -52.00 -22.18
CA CYS A 51 1.79 -52.34 -23.60
C CYS A 51 0.46 -52.83 -24.21
N ALA A 52 0.03 -52.04 -25.21
CA ALA A 52 -0.80 -52.35 -26.37
C ALA A 52 -0.08 -53.32 -27.36
N PRO A 53 -0.58 -53.56 -28.60
CA PRO A 53 -1.95 -53.56 -29.17
C PRO A 53 -2.26 -54.95 -29.81
N GLU A 54 -3.39 -55.12 -30.51
CA GLU A 54 -3.55 -55.78 -31.84
C GLU A 54 -5.00 -56.27 -32.08
N PHE A 55 -5.65 -55.70 -33.11
CA PHE A 55 -6.73 -56.29 -33.92
C PHE A 55 -6.05 -57.09 -35.06
N PRO A 56 -6.61 -58.14 -35.70
CA PRO A 56 -7.89 -58.06 -36.45
C PRO A 56 -8.66 -59.40 -36.64
N GLY A 57 -9.80 -59.38 -37.34
CA GLY A 57 -10.32 -60.56 -38.05
C GLY A 57 -11.83 -60.74 -38.05
N GLU A 58 -12.45 -60.41 -39.18
CA GLU A 58 -13.85 -60.65 -39.55
C GLU A 58 -14.13 -62.14 -39.84
N ALA A 59 -15.37 -62.62 -39.59
CA ALA A 59 -16.06 -63.64 -40.40
C ALA A 59 -17.53 -63.84 -39.96
N ASP A 60 -18.39 -63.92 -40.98
CA ASP A 60 -19.85 -64.06 -40.99
C ASP A 60 -20.44 -65.24 -40.19
N SER A 61 -21.70 -65.11 -39.75
CA SER A 61 -22.81 -65.97 -40.23
C SER A 61 -24.16 -65.63 -39.59
N ALA A 62 -25.20 -65.83 -40.40
CA ALA A 62 -26.57 -65.39 -40.26
C ALA A 62 -27.46 -66.20 -39.29
N ALA A 63 -28.61 -65.59 -39.01
CA ALA A 63 -29.95 -66.15 -38.78
C ALA A 63 -30.50 -66.10 -37.34
N SER A 64 -31.44 -65.18 -37.08
CA SER A 64 -32.85 -65.53 -36.86
C SER A 64 -33.71 -64.27 -36.76
N GLU A 65 -34.88 -64.35 -37.38
CA GLU A 65 -35.95 -63.38 -37.46
C GLU A 65 -36.51 -62.96 -36.09
N ALA A 66 -36.91 -61.69 -35.96
CA ALA A 66 -38.30 -61.31 -35.71
C ALA A 66 -38.43 -59.79 -35.82
N ALA A 67 -39.31 -59.34 -36.70
CA ALA A 67 -39.79 -57.97 -36.71
C ALA A 67 -40.54 -57.66 -35.42
N ASP A 68 -40.27 -56.51 -34.81
CA ASP A 68 -41.33 -55.75 -34.15
C ASP A 68 -41.01 -54.26 -34.23
N GLU A 69 -42.01 -53.49 -34.66
CA GLU A 69 -42.00 -52.04 -34.70
C GLU A 69 -41.74 -51.49 -33.30
N GLY A 70 -40.74 -50.63 -33.18
CA GLY A 70 -40.40 -50.02 -31.89
C GLY A 70 -39.80 -48.65 -32.07
N ARG A 71 -40.58 -47.73 -32.65
CA ARG A 71 -40.33 -46.29 -32.62
C ARG A 71 -40.14 -45.83 -31.17
N MET A 72 -38.91 -45.81 -30.65
CA MET A 72 -38.64 -45.28 -29.31
C MET A 72 -37.23 -44.73 -29.08
N ASP A 73 -36.53 -44.27 -30.11
CA ASP A 73 -35.17 -43.70 -29.97
C ASP A 73 -35.13 -42.18 -30.02
N SER A 74 -36.00 -41.49 -29.28
CA SER A 74 -35.99 -40.01 -29.20
C SER A 74 -35.76 -39.49 -27.78
N ALA A 75 -36.23 -40.21 -26.77
CA ALA A 75 -36.04 -39.83 -25.37
C ALA A 75 -34.62 -40.14 -24.84
N MET A 76 -34.02 -41.24 -25.31
CA MET A 76 -32.67 -41.65 -24.89
C MET A 76 -31.60 -40.73 -25.50
N GLU A 77 -31.74 -40.34 -26.77
CA GLU A 77 -30.88 -39.33 -27.40
C GLU A 77 -31.01 -37.95 -26.72
N THR A 78 -32.25 -37.53 -26.39
CA THR A 78 -32.51 -36.28 -25.64
C THR A 78 -31.88 -36.31 -24.24
N SER A 79 -31.84 -37.49 -23.61
CA SER A 79 -31.20 -37.69 -22.30
C SER A 79 -29.67 -37.67 -22.39
N MET A 80 -29.09 -38.13 -23.49
CA MET A 80 -27.65 -38.12 -23.69
C MET A 80 -27.14 -36.73 -24.00
N VAL A 81 -27.83 -35.97 -24.87
CA VAL A 81 -27.46 -34.58 -25.19
C VAL A 81 -27.58 -33.67 -23.95
N SER A 82 -28.59 -33.85 -23.10
CA SER A 82 -28.75 -33.04 -21.88
C SER A 82 -27.70 -33.36 -20.80
N VAL A 83 -27.30 -34.63 -20.64
CA VAL A 83 -26.17 -34.98 -19.75
C VAL A 83 -24.85 -34.44 -20.31
N GLN A 84 -24.66 -34.51 -21.63
CA GLN A 84 -23.46 -34.01 -22.30
C GLN A 84 -23.37 -32.47 -22.23
N GLU A 85 -24.50 -31.75 -22.38
CA GLU A 85 -24.63 -30.31 -22.15
C GLU A 85 -24.36 -29.95 -20.69
N ASN A 86 -24.86 -30.74 -19.72
CA ASN A 86 -24.62 -30.48 -18.30
C ASN A 86 -23.15 -30.72 -17.92
N VAL A 87 -22.49 -31.73 -18.49
CA VAL A 87 -21.05 -31.97 -18.33
C VAL A 87 -20.22 -30.85 -18.99
N HIS A 88 -20.62 -30.37 -20.16
CA HIS A 88 -19.98 -29.24 -20.85
C HIS A 88 -20.11 -27.94 -20.04
N MET A 89 -21.31 -27.64 -19.55
CA MET A 89 -21.60 -26.51 -18.68
C MET A 89 -20.77 -26.55 -17.38
N LEU A 90 -20.70 -27.72 -16.72
CA LEU A 90 -19.87 -27.90 -15.52
C LEU A 90 -18.38 -27.71 -15.80
N SER A 91 -17.92 -28.07 -17.00
CA SER A 91 -16.54 -27.84 -17.44
C SER A 91 -16.24 -26.35 -17.64
N GLU A 92 -17.15 -25.60 -18.28
CA GLU A 92 -17.00 -24.15 -18.45
C GLU A 92 -17.03 -23.40 -17.12
N GLU A 93 -17.94 -23.76 -16.21
CA GLU A 93 -18.01 -23.15 -14.88
C GLU A 93 -16.75 -23.47 -14.05
N LYS A 94 -16.21 -24.69 -14.16
CA LYS A 94 -14.94 -25.05 -13.54
C LYS A 94 -13.77 -24.23 -14.08
N GLN A 95 -13.73 -23.97 -15.40
CA GLN A 95 -12.72 -23.10 -16.01
C GLN A 95 -12.87 -21.65 -15.53
N ARG A 96 -14.10 -21.16 -15.41
CA ARG A 96 -14.40 -19.82 -14.88
C ARG A 96 -13.95 -19.65 -13.44
N ILE A 97 -14.23 -20.63 -12.58
CA ILE A 97 -13.79 -20.65 -11.18
C ILE A 97 -12.26 -20.59 -11.11
N MET A 98 -11.55 -21.41 -11.88
CA MET A 98 -10.08 -21.40 -11.91
C MET A 98 -9.49 -20.04 -12.32
N LEU A 99 -10.12 -19.37 -13.30
CA LEU A 99 -9.69 -18.04 -13.75
C LEU A 99 -9.93 -16.98 -12.66
N LEU A 100 -11.08 -17.03 -11.98
CA LEU A 100 -11.41 -16.13 -10.89
C LEU A 100 -10.47 -16.32 -9.70
N GLU A 101 -10.16 -17.57 -9.33
CA GLU A 101 -9.21 -17.89 -8.26
C GLU A 101 -7.82 -17.32 -8.58
N ARG A 102 -7.33 -17.50 -9.81
CA ARG A 102 -6.05 -16.92 -10.25
C ARG A 102 -6.07 -15.39 -10.20
N THR A 103 -7.17 -14.78 -10.61
CA THR A 103 -7.33 -13.32 -10.61
C THR A 103 -7.37 -12.77 -9.18
N LEU A 104 -8.07 -13.47 -8.28
CA LEU A 104 -8.14 -13.13 -6.86
C LEU A 104 -6.76 -13.21 -6.22
N GLN A 105 -6.00 -14.27 -6.46
CA GLN A 105 -4.62 -14.41 -5.96
C GLN A 105 -3.71 -13.25 -6.41
N LEU A 106 -3.78 -12.89 -7.70
CA LEU A 106 -3.02 -11.74 -8.22
C LEU A 106 -3.44 -10.43 -7.54
N LYS A 107 -4.74 -10.24 -7.28
CA LYS A 107 -5.25 -9.05 -6.59
C LYS A 107 -4.88 -9.01 -5.12
N GLU A 108 -4.87 -10.15 -4.43
CA GLU A 108 -4.40 -10.29 -3.06
C GLU A 108 -2.90 -9.96 -2.94
N GLU A 109 -2.08 -10.45 -3.88
CA GLU A 109 -0.67 -10.14 -3.93
C GLU A 109 -0.42 -8.64 -4.20
N GLU A 110 -1.15 -8.06 -5.16
CA GLU A 110 -1.07 -6.63 -5.44
C GLU A 110 -1.46 -5.79 -4.21
N ASN A 111 -2.53 -6.17 -3.51
CA ASN A 111 -2.99 -5.50 -2.31
C ASN A 111 -1.94 -5.59 -1.19
N LYS A 112 -1.37 -6.78 -0.96
CA LYS A 112 -0.28 -6.97 0.00
C LYS A 112 0.91 -6.08 -0.31
N ARG A 113 1.32 -6.01 -1.58
CA ARG A 113 2.41 -5.14 -2.04
C ARG A 113 2.10 -3.66 -1.84
N LEU A 114 0.88 -3.22 -2.12
CA LEU A 114 0.46 -1.83 -1.90
C LEU A 114 0.43 -1.49 -0.40
N ASN A 115 -0.07 -2.41 0.43
CA ASN A 115 -0.12 -2.22 1.87
C ASN A 115 1.28 -2.14 2.47
N GLN A 116 2.22 -2.97 2.02
CA GLN A 116 3.64 -2.87 2.40
C GLN A 116 4.24 -1.51 2.03
N ARG A 117 3.95 -0.99 0.82
CA ARG A 117 4.39 0.34 0.40
C ARG A 117 3.81 1.44 1.29
N LEU A 118 2.52 1.37 1.59
CA LEU A 118 1.86 2.32 2.47
C LEU A 118 2.51 2.33 3.86
N MET A 119 2.73 1.16 4.46
CA MET A 119 3.41 1.04 5.75
C MET A 119 4.83 1.63 5.73
N SER A 120 5.60 1.36 4.66
CA SER A 120 6.94 1.92 4.49
C SER A 120 6.93 3.44 4.35
N GLN A 121 5.95 4.00 3.64
CA GLN A 121 5.81 5.44 3.45
C GLN A 121 5.39 6.12 4.76
N SER A 122 4.40 5.57 5.48
CA SER A 122 3.93 6.12 6.75
C SER A 122 5.06 6.25 7.78
N MET A 123 5.90 5.22 7.94
CA MET A 123 7.00 5.24 8.92
C MET A 123 8.18 6.14 8.50
N SER A 124 8.41 6.32 7.19
CA SER A 124 9.48 7.21 6.69
C SER A 124 9.21 8.70 6.98
N SER A 125 7.94 9.10 6.98
CA SER A 125 7.53 10.50 7.16
C SER A 125 7.63 11.01 8.61
N VAL A 126 7.57 10.10 9.60
CA VAL A 126 7.62 10.46 11.03
C VAL A 126 9.06 10.69 11.50
N SER A 127 10.03 9.94 10.96
CA SER A 127 11.44 10.05 11.36
C SER A 127 12.10 11.35 10.85
N ALA A 128 11.73 11.84 9.66
CA ALA A 128 12.34 13.04 9.07
C ALA A 128 11.90 14.36 9.74
N ARG A 129 10.66 14.43 10.24
CA ARG A 129 10.05 15.68 10.77
C ARG A 129 10.60 16.12 12.14
N HIS A 130 11.39 15.27 12.78
CA HIS A 130 12.08 15.56 14.04
C HIS A 130 13.61 15.55 13.93
N SER A 131 14.17 15.49 12.71
CA SER A 131 15.62 15.54 12.59
C SER A 131 16.13 16.92 13.04
N GLU A 132 17.03 16.95 14.03
CA GLU A 132 17.74 18.15 14.52
C GLU A 132 18.80 18.62 13.51
N LYS A 133 18.51 18.47 12.23
CA LYS A 133 19.39 18.83 11.12
C LYS A 133 19.01 20.21 10.64
N ILE A 134 20.00 21.08 10.55
CA ILE A 134 19.83 22.44 10.04
C ILE A 134 19.77 22.38 8.51
N ALA A 135 18.70 22.92 7.93
CA ALA A 135 18.60 23.12 6.48
C ALA A 135 19.53 24.26 6.03
N ILE A 136 20.22 24.07 4.91
CA ILE A 136 21.18 25.04 4.35
C ILE A 136 20.79 25.55 2.95
N ARG A 137 19.76 24.96 2.33
CA ARG A 137 19.20 25.29 1.01
C ARG A 137 17.71 24.95 0.97
N ASP A 138 17.01 25.49 -0.03
CA ASP A 138 15.62 25.14 -0.38
C ASP A 138 14.62 25.18 0.80
N PHE A 139 14.78 26.15 1.69
CA PHE A 139 14.02 26.27 2.94
C PHE A 139 12.51 26.12 2.75
N GLN A 140 11.93 25.17 3.47
CA GLN A 140 10.50 24.92 3.60
C GLN A 140 9.98 25.38 4.96
N VAL A 141 8.66 25.46 5.07
CA VAL A 141 8.01 25.73 6.36
C VAL A 141 8.21 24.54 7.29
N GLY A 142 8.68 24.79 8.51
CA GLY A 142 8.98 23.77 9.50
C GLY A 142 10.44 23.30 9.56
N ASP A 143 11.26 23.71 8.60
CA ASP A 143 12.70 23.41 8.58
C ASP A 143 13.41 24.12 9.74
N LEU A 144 14.37 23.41 10.35
CA LEU A 144 15.29 23.98 11.33
C LEU A 144 16.35 24.81 10.58
N VAL A 145 16.52 26.06 10.96
CA VAL A 145 17.43 26.99 10.29
C VAL A 145 18.34 27.69 11.30
N LEU A 146 19.55 28.01 10.86
CA LEU A 146 20.50 28.83 11.62
C LEU A 146 20.35 30.28 11.17
N ILE A 147 20.09 31.18 12.12
CA ILE A 147 20.01 32.62 11.89
C ILE A 147 21.31 33.24 12.40
N ILE A 148 21.95 34.05 11.55
CA ILE A 148 23.19 34.76 11.86
C ILE A 148 23.01 36.26 11.61
N LEU A 149 23.73 37.09 12.35
CA LEU A 149 23.83 38.52 12.05
C LEU A 149 24.85 38.70 10.91
N ASP A 150 24.42 39.31 9.80
CA ASP A 150 25.31 39.70 8.72
C ASP A 150 25.63 41.19 8.84
N GLU A 151 26.85 41.49 9.29
CA GLU A 151 27.33 42.85 9.52
C GLU A 151 27.33 43.72 8.26
N ARG A 152 27.46 43.12 7.07
CA ARG A 152 27.47 43.86 5.80
C ARG A 152 26.11 44.51 5.54
N HIS A 153 25.06 43.74 5.85
CA HIS A 153 23.70 44.17 5.66
C HIS A 153 23.10 44.79 6.93
N ASP A 154 23.74 44.61 8.09
CA ASP A 154 23.25 45.02 9.40
C ASP A 154 21.84 44.46 9.68
N ASN A 155 21.67 43.19 9.31
CA ASN A 155 20.41 42.46 9.40
C ASN A 155 20.68 40.99 9.71
N TYR A 156 19.71 40.35 10.36
CA TYR A 156 19.72 38.90 10.55
C TYR A 156 19.35 38.19 9.24
N VAL A 157 20.12 37.17 8.89
CA VAL A 157 19.95 36.35 7.69
C VAL A 157 20.00 34.86 8.05
N LEU A 158 19.33 34.02 7.26
CA LEU A 158 19.51 32.57 7.38
C LEU A 158 20.86 32.19 6.77
N PHE A 159 21.60 31.32 7.47
CA PHE A 159 22.79 30.70 6.92
C PHE A 159 22.40 29.81 5.72
N THR A 160 22.96 30.13 4.55
CA THR A 160 22.76 29.34 3.34
C THR A 160 24.05 29.24 2.54
N VAL A 161 24.19 28.14 1.81
CA VAL A 161 25.25 27.96 0.80
C VAL A 161 24.81 28.45 -0.58
N SER A 162 23.58 28.96 -0.71
CA SER A 162 23.04 29.49 -1.96
C SER A 162 23.42 30.96 -2.16
N PRO A 163 23.54 31.45 -3.41
CA PRO A 163 23.81 32.87 -3.68
C PRO A 163 22.61 33.78 -3.32
N THR A 164 21.43 33.21 -3.16
CA THR A 164 20.21 33.94 -2.81
C THR A 164 20.19 34.28 -1.32
N LEU A 165 19.95 35.55 -1.00
CA LEU A 165 19.85 36.02 0.38
C LEU A 165 18.47 35.74 0.98
N TYR A 166 18.45 35.38 2.27
CA TYR A 166 17.25 35.11 3.06
C TYR A 166 17.27 35.97 4.33
N PHE A 167 16.66 37.16 4.24
CA PHE A 167 16.57 38.08 5.36
C PHE A 167 15.49 37.66 6.34
N LEU A 168 15.76 37.81 7.63
CA LEU A 168 14.75 37.62 8.66
C LEU A 168 13.74 38.77 8.63
N HIS A 169 12.46 38.45 8.80
CA HIS A 169 11.39 39.43 8.94
C HIS A 169 11.45 40.12 10.32
N SER A 170 11.21 41.44 10.36
CA SER A 170 11.25 42.22 11.61
C SER A 170 10.27 41.74 12.68
N GLU A 171 9.07 41.29 12.29
CA GLU A 171 8.08 40.68 13.18
C GLU A 171 8.59 39.43 13.92
N SER A 172 9.59 38.74 13.38
CA SER A 172 10.18 37.57 14.04
C SER A 172 11.20 37.96 15.10
N LEU A 173 11.81 39.15 15.04
CA LEU A 173 12.86 39.58 15.98
C LEU A 173 12.45 39.48 17.46
N PRO A 174 11.25 39.93 17.88
CA PRO A 174 10.84 39.80 19.28
C PRO A 174 10.69 38.34 19.72
N ALA A 175 10.28 37.45 18.81
CA ALA A 175 10.10 36.02 19.10
C ALA A 175 11.43 35.25 19.18
N LEU A 176 12.53 35.85 18.69
CA LEU A 176 13.86 35.26 18.76
C LEU A 176 14.58 35.55 20.06
N ASP A 177 14.09 36.48 20.89
CA ASP A 177 14.59 36.91 22.21
C ASP A 177 15.93 36.25 22.55
N LEU A 178 16.98 36.75 21.89
CA LEU A 178 18.28 36.09 21.72
C LEU A 178 19.02 36.05 23.07
N LYS A 179 18.55 35.19 23.98
CA LYS A 179 19.34 34.70 25.10
C LYS A 179 20.49 33.87 24.53
N PRO A 180 21.67 33.88 25.17
CA PRO A 180 22.92 33.32 24.63
C PRO A 180 22.94 31.80 24.43
N ASP A 181 21.80 31.10 24.56
CA ASP A 181 21.71 29.73 24.09
C ASP A 181 21.55 29.74 22.56
N PRO A 182 22.26 28.87 21.83
CA PRO A 182 22.11 28.72 20.39
C PRO A 182 20.70 28.19 20.08
N GLY A 183 19.73 29.10 20.05
CA GLY A 183 18.35 28.82 19.76
C GLY A 183 18.28 28.28 18.35
N SER A 184 17.76 27.07 18.17
CA SER A 184 17.37 26.66 16.84
C SER A 184 16.06 27.36 16.49
N TRP A 185 15.82 27.68 15.23
CA TRP A 185 14.60 28.37 14.81
C TRP A 185 13.92 27.63 13.67
N LYS A 186 12.59 27.70 13.62
CA LYS A 186 11.81 27.11 12.53
C LYS A 186 11.29 28.17 11.59
N SER A 187 11.43 27.91 10.29
CA SER A 187 10.83 28.74 9.24
C SER A 187 9.30 28.64 9.29
N ASN A 188 8.61 29.77 9.38
CA ASN A 188 7.16 29.92 9.44
C ASN A 188 6.57 30.57 8.18
N GLY A 189 7.37 30.73 7.12
CA GLY A 189 6.94 31.28 5.83
C GLY A 189 7.99 32.19 5.19
N LYS A 190 7.96 32.31 3.85
CA LYS A 190 8.88 33.16 3.08
C LYS A 190 8.15 33.95 2.00
N GLU A 191 8.59 35.19 1.80
CA GLU A 191 8.12 36.09 0.75
C GLU A 191 9.27 36.38 -0.22
N TYR A 192 8.99 36.40 -1.53
CA TYR A 192 9.96 36.79 -2.53
C TYR A 192 9.92 38.30 -2.75
N CYS A 193 11.06 38.95 -2.61
CA CYS A 193 11.19 40.40 -2.66
C CYS A 193 12.23 40.82 -3.71
N GLN A 194 12.10 42.06 -4.18
CA GLN A 194 13.09 42.72 -5.02
C GLN A 194 13.35 44.14 -4.52
N ALA A 195 14.62 44.51 -4.44
CA ALA A 195 15.03 45.85 -4.04
C ALA A 195 14.60 46.88 -5.10
N LYS A 196 13.68 47.78 -4.73
CA LYS A 196 13.18 48.86 -5.61
C LYS A 196 13.94 50.18 -5.46
N LYS A 197 14.81 50.31 -4.45
CA LYS A 197 15.61 51.51 -4.18
C LYS A 197 17.07 51.13 -4.03
N ALA A 198 17.98 51.94 -4.59
CA ALA A 198 19.42 51.74 -4.44
C ALA A 198 19.86 51.88 -2.98
N GLN A 199 19.30 52.86 -2.25
CA GLN A 199 19.43 52.95 -0.80
C GLN A 199 18.22 52.29 -0.15
N ASN A 200 18.42 51.13 0.45
CA ASN A 200 17.38 50.38 1.14
C ASN A 200 17.91 49.81 2.46
N ARG A 201 16.98 49.47 3.37
CA ARG A 201 17.30 48.97 4.71
C ARG A 201 18.08 47.64 4.74
N PHE A 202 18.11 46.92 3.63
CA PHE A 202 18.85 45.66 3.51
C PHE A 202 20.26 45.88 2.95
N LYS A 203 20.62 47.13 2.59
CA LYS A 203 21.93 47.52 2.03
C LYS A 203 22.34 46.70 0.80
N VAL A 204 21.36 46.20 0.04
CA VAL A 204 21.58 45.46 -1.21
C VAL A 204 21.46 46.40 -2.43
N PRO A 205 22.11 46.09 -3.57
CA PRO A 205 21.95 46.87 -4.79
C PRO A 205 20.49 46.94 -5.30
N LEU A 206 20.19 47.97 -6.08
CA LEU A 206 18.91 48.10 -6.78
C LEU A 206 18.68 46.88 -7.69
N GLY A 207 17.47 46.33 -7.67
CA GLY A 207 17.09 45.20 -8.51
C GLY A 207 17.47 43.82 -7.95
N THR A 208 18.26 43.74 -6.87
CA THR A 208 18.59 42.48 -6.20
C THR A 208 17.33 41.79 -5.71
N LYS A 209 17.21 40.49 -5.99
CA LYS A 209 16.11 39.64 -5.57
C LYS A 209 16.53 38.80 -4.37
N PHE A 210 15.67 38.69 -3.37
CA PHE A 210 15.95 38.00 -2.12
C PHE A 210 14.65 37.49 -1.49
N TYR A 211 14.77 36.65 -0.47
CA TYR A 211 13.63 36.23 0.33
C TYR A 211 13.59 36.95 1.67
N ARG A 212 12.38 37.18 2.18
CA ARG A 212 12.13 37.60 3.56
C ARG A 212 11.41 36.48 4.29
N VAL A 213 12.01 35.95 5.36
CA VAL A 213 11.57 34.74 6.06
C VAL A 213 11.04 35.11 7.44
N LYS A 214 9.85 34.62 7.78
CA LYS A 214 9.36 34.63 9.16
C LYS A 214 9.87 33.37 9.84
N ALA A 215 10.42 33.50 11.04
CA ALA A 215 10.85 32.37 11.87
C ALA A 215 10.24 32.47 13.27
N VAL A 216 10.15 31.32 13.94
CA VAL A 216 9.70 31.18 15.33
C VAL A 216 10.74 30.39 16.13
N SER A 217 10.84 30.66 17.43
CA SER A 217 11.71 29.91 18.34
C SER A 217 11.37 28.43 18.37
N TRP A 218 12.39 27.58 18.20
CA TRP A 218 12.24 26.14 18.38
C TRP A 218 12.35 25.82 19.86
N ASN A 219 11.21 25.83 20.56
CA ASN A 219 11.15 25.35 21.93
C ASN A 219 11.01 23.83 21.92
N LYS A 220 12.10 23.11 22.24
CA LYS A 220 12.00 21.76 22.80
C LYS A 220 11.41 21.89 24.20
N LYS A 221 10.08 21.97 24.32
CA LYS A 221 9.45 21.57 25.57
C LYS A 221 9.65 20.06 25.68
N VAL A 222 10.69 19.68 26.41
CA VAL A 222 10.83 18.34 27.01
C VAL A 222 9.77 18.19 28.07
#